data_AF-A0A7K4HFF3-F1
#
_entry.id   AF-A0A7K4HFF3-F1
#
_cell.length_a   1.000
_cell.length_b   1.000
_cell.length_c   1.000
_cell.angle_alpha   90.00
_cell.angle_beta   90.00
_cell.angle_gamma   90.00
#
_symmetry.space_group_name_H-M   'P 1'
#
loop_
_entity.id
_entity.type
_entity.pdbx_description
1 polymer ?
#
loop_
_entity_poly.entity_id
_entity_poly.type
_entity_poly.pdbx_seq_one_letter_code
_entity_poly.pdbx_strand_id
1 'polypeptide(L)'
;MEDIIPSLKSMLREAIDIKINALNLTISMTVKNDIEGIVADSEEIIVMLKMYGGLREEIPMEINVDNVTQIITLKFQNEEDFKKIEKILETLFDNAVDLLVQTMDGDFNCIRDIPNIDD
;
A
#
# COMPACT_ATOMS: atom_id res chain seq x y z
N MET A 1 13.66 -12.81 16.86
CA MET A 1 12.65 -12.55 15.79
C MET A 1 11.30 -12.18 16.37
N GLU A 2 10.86 -12.79 17.48
CA GLU A 2 9.55 -12.50 18.11
C GLU A 2 9.31 -11.01 18.45
N ASP A 3 10.33 -10.26 18.87
CA ASP A 3 10.18 -8.81 19.18
C ASP A 3 10.36 -7.86 17.98
N ILE A 4 10.90 -8.36 16.85
CA ILE A 4 11.24 -7.52 15.68
C ILE A 4 9.98 -7.26 14.83
N ILE A 5 9.11 -8.26 14.70
CA ILE A 5 7.90 -8.21 13.88
C ILE A 5 6.90 -7.14 14.38
N PRO A 6 6.54 -7.10 15.68
CA PRO A 6 5.65 -6.05 16.19
C PRO A 6 6.25 -4.65 16.03
N SER A 7 7.57 -4.51 16.24
CA SER A 7 8.27 -3.24 16.06
C SER A 7 8.22 -2.77 14.61
N LEU A 8 8.41 -3.66 13.64
CA LEU A 8 8.35 -3.34 12.21
C LEU A 8 6.94 -2.88 11.79
N LYS A 9 5.89 -3.56 12.28
CA LYS A 9 4.49 -3.15 12.05
C LYS A 9 4.23 -1.73 12.59
N SER A 10 4.71 -1.44 13.80
CA SER A 10 4.58 -0.10 14.39
C SER A 10 5.28 0.97 13.54
N MET A 11 6.52 0.69 13.13
CA MET A 11 7.31 1.64 12.32
C MET A 11 6.65 1.95 10.98
N LEU A 12 6.11 0.94 10.28
CA LEU A 12 5.41 1.15 9.00
C LEU A 12 4.14 1.99 9.17
N ARG A 13 3.33 1.68 10.20
CA ARG A 13 2.11 2.45 10.52
C ARG A 13 2.40 3.87 10.98
N GLU A 14 3.52 4.08 11.68
CA GLU A 14 3.93 5.41 12.12
C GLU A 14 4.44 6.27 10.97
N ALA A 15 5.13 5.67 10.00
CA ALA A 15 5.72 6.35 8.85
C ALA A 15 4.68 6.90 7.85
N ILE A 16 3.46 6.37 7.84
CA ILE A 16 2.42 6.75 6.88
C ILE A 16 1.17 7.23 7.63
N ASP A 17 0.67 8.43 7.29
CA ASP A 17 -0.63 8.91 7.73
C ASP A 17 -1.69 8.63 6.66
N ILE A 18 -2.74 7.89 7.00
CA ILE A 18 -3.83 7.58 6.08
C ILE A 18 -5.08 8.36 6.48
N LYS A 19 -5.58 9.20 5.57
CA LYS A 19 -6.83 9.94 5.70
C LYS A 19 -7.87 9.41 4.74
N ILE A 20 -9.01 9.00 5.29
CA ILE A 20 -10.13 8.46 4.53
C ILE A 20 -11.24 9.51 4.49
N ASN A 21 -11.72 9.84 3.29
CA ASN A 21 -12.84 10.75 3.10
C ASN A 21 -13.90 10.09 2.19
N ALA A 22 -14.88 9.47 2.86
CA ALA A 22 -15.99 8.78 2.21
C ALA A 22 -16.95 9.72 1.45
N LEU A 23 -17.01 11.01 1.79
CA LEU A 23 -17.89 11.96 1.09
C LEU A 23 -17.39 12.24 -0.34
N ASN A 24 -16.06 12.30 -0.50
CA ASN A 24 -15.43 12.56 -1.79
C ASN A 24 -14.91 11.29 -2.46
N LEU A 25 -15.10 10.12 -1.84
CA LEU A 25 -14.54 8.83 -2.29
C LEU A 25 -13.03 8.93 -2.52
N THR A 26 -12.31 9.49 -1.55
CA THR A 26 -10.86 9.71 -1.63
C THR A 26 -10.13 9.12 -0.43
N ILE A 27 -8.98 8.51 -0.68
CA ILE A 27 -8.03 8.07 0.34
C ILE A 27 -6.71 8.78 0.08
N SER A 28 -6.17 9.44 1.10
CA SER A 28 -4.87 10.13 1.01
C SER A 28 -3.88 9.47 1.97
N MET A 29 -2.70 9.12 1.46
CA MET A 29 -1.59 8.56 2.21
C MET A 29 -0.45 9.57 2.20
N THR A 30 -0.02 10.01 3.37
CA THR A 30 1.10 10.97 3.52
C THR A 30 2.29 10.25 4.13
N VAL A 31 3.44 10.30 3.47
CA VAL A 31 4.68 9.79 4.05
C VAL A 31 5.26 10.84 4.99
N LYS A 32 5.49 10.49 6.26
CA LYS A 32 5.90 11.46 7.30
C LYS A 32 7.40 11.76 7.33
N ASN A 33 8.22 10.96 6.66
CA ASN A 33 9.65 11.20 6.55
C ASN A 33 9.92 11.97 5.27
N ASP A 34 10.82 12.95 5.31
CA ASP A 34 11.29 13.63 4.10
C ASP A 34 12.10 12.64 3.25
N ILE A 35 11.45 11.99 2.29
CA ILE A 35 12.11 11.22 1.24
C ILE A 35 12.67 12.21 0.22
N GLU A 36 13.97 12.14 -0.05
CA GLU A 36 14.56 12.81 -1.21
C GLU A 36 14.28 11.97 -2.47
N GLY A 37 13.44 12.48 -3.38
CA GLY A 37 13.21 11.86 -4.69
C GLY A 37 11.75 11.57 -5.00
N ILE A 38 11.52 10.53 -5.80
CA ILE A 38 10.18 10.05 -6.18
C ILE A 38 9.64 9.20 -5.03
N VAL A 39 8.43 9.51 -4.58
CA VAL A 39 7.78 8.81 -3.46
C VAL A 39 7.24 7.45 -3.90
N ALA A 40 6.58 7.44 -5.05
CA ALA A 40 6.13 6.26 -5.77
C ALA A 40 5.68 6.67 -7.18
N ASP A 41 5.58 5.73 -8.10
CA ASP A 41 4.77 5.89 -9.30
C ASP A 41 3.39 5.22 -9.14
N SER A 42 2.47 5.49 -10.07
CA SER A 42 1.12 4.93 -10.01
C SER A 42 1.08 3.41 -10.17
N GLU A 43 2.03 2.83 -10.92
CA GLU A 43 2.08 1.39 -11.17
C GLU A 43 2.55 0.65 -9.91
N GLU A 44 3.55 1.16 -9.22
CA GLU A 44 4.03 0.68 -7.93
C GLU A 44 2.91 0.65 -6.88
N ILE A 45 2.05 1.68 -6.84
CA ILE A 45 0.88 1.70 -5.95
C ILE A 45 -0.11 0.58 -6.30
N ILE A 46 -0.36 0.34 -7.59
CA ILE A 46 -1.22 -0.76 -8.03
C ILE A 46 -0.60 -2.11 -7.65
N VAL A 47 0.70 -2.28 -7.88
CA VAL A 47 1.42 -3.52 -7.54
C VAL A 47 1.40 -3.74 -6.03
N MET A 48 1.62 -2.71 -5.21
CA MET A 48 1.49 -2.78 -3.76
C MET A 48 0.10 -3.28 -3.33
N LEU A 49 -0.98 -2.74 -3.91
CA LEU A 49 -2.35 -3.17 -3.61
C LEU A 49 -2.62 -4.62 -4.05
N LYS A 50 -2.02 -5.07 -5.16
CA LYS A 50 -2.12 -6.47 -5.61
C LYS A 50 -1.34 -7.42 -4.69
N MET A 51 -0.09 -7.12 -4.40
CA MET A 51 0.82 -7.97 -3.63
C MET A 51 0.42 -8.06 -2.16
N TYR A 52 0.30 -6.91 -1.50
CA TYR A 52 0.08 -6.85 -0.05
C TYR A 52 -1.39 -6.74 0.30
N GLY A 53 -2.21 -6.24 -0.62
CA GLY A 53 -3.65 -6.12 -0.45
C GLY A 53 -4.45 -7.30 -0.98
N GLY A 54 -3.83 -8.18 -1.77
CA GLY A 54 -4.52 -9.30 -2.41
C GLY A 54 -5.55 -8.86 -3.46
N LEU A 55 -5.39 -7.66 -4.03
CA LEU A 55 -6.26 -7.18 -5.10
C LEU A 55 -6.07 -8.04 -6.36
N ARG A 56 -7.12 -8.71 -6.83
CA ARG A 56 -7.06 -9.61 -8.00
C ARG A 56 -7.72 -9.06 -9.26
N GLU A 57 -8.51 -8.02 -9.12
CA GLU A 57 -9.25 -7.38 -10.22
C GLU A 57 -8.74 -5.97 -10.45
N GLU A 58 -8.99 -5.44 -11.65
CA GLU A 58 -8.71 -4.04 -11.94
C GLU A 58 -9.85 -3.18 -11.41
N ILE A 59 -9.49 -2.22 -10.55
CA ILE A 59 -10.42 -1.24 -9.99
C ILE A 59 -10.16 0.11 -10.64
N PRO A 60 -11.16 0.73 -11.28
CA PRO A 60 -11.03 2.08 -11.83
C PRO A 60 -10.75 3.09 -10.71
N MET A 61 -9.53 3.60 -10.66
CA MET A 61 -9.11 4.61 -9.69
C MET A 61 -8.19 5.64 -10.35
N GLU A 62 -8.30 6.88 -9.90
CA GLU A 62 -7.37 7.95 -10.24
C GLU A 62 -6.31 8.00 -9.13
N ILE A 63 -5.04 7.82 -9.52
CA ILE A 63 -3.89 7.86 -8.61
C ILE A 63 -3.12 9.14 -8.90
N ASN A 64 -2.98 10.00 -7.89
CA ASN A 64 -2.17 11.20 -7.95
C ASN A 64 -1.06 11.10 -6.91
N VAL A 65 0.20 11.22 -7.35
CA VAL A 65 1.36 11.25 -6.47
C VAL A 65 1.99 12.64 -6.52
N ASP A 66 1.91 13.35 -5.40
CA ASP A 66 2.63 14.61 -5.22
C ASP A 66 3.96 14.34 -4.51
N ASN A 67 5.05 14.30 -5.29
CA ASN A 67 6.40 14.07 -4.77
C ASN A 67 6.93 15.23 -3.92
N VAL A 68 6.35 16.43 -4.03
CA VAL A 68 6.79 17.60 -3.24
C VAL A 68 6.18 17.54 -1.85
N THR A 69 4.88 17.26 -1.76
CA THR A 69 4.18 17.15 -0.47
C THR A 69 4.21 15.73 0.12
N GLN A 70 4.70 14.76 -0.65
CA GLN A 70 4.76 13.34 -0.31
C GLN A 70 3.39 12.73 0.01
N ILE A 71 2.39 13.16 -0.75
CA ILE A 71 1.00 12.73 -0.62
C ILE A 71 0.61 11.92 -1.85
N ILE A 72 0.16 10.69 -1.61
CA ILE A 72 -0.49 9.83 -2.60
C ILE A 72 -1.99 9.93 -2.37
N THR A 73 -2.76 10.28 -3.40
CA THR A 73 -4.22 10.34 -3.34
C THR A 73 -4.83 9.35 -4.31
N LEU A 74 -5.71 8.49 -3.79
CA LEU A 74 -6.53 7.56 -4.53
C LEU A 74 -7.95 8.09 -4.57
N LYS A 75 -8.52 8.22 -5.77
CA LYS A 75 -9.89 8.69 -5.96
C LYS A 75 -10.70 7.69 -6.78
N PHE A 76 -11.93 7.45 -6.32
CA PHE A 76 -12.79 6.39 -6.85
C PHE A 76 -14.06 6.96 -7.45
N GLN A 77 -14.64 6.24 -8.41
CA GLN A 77 -15.87 6.63 -9.09
C GLN A 77 -17.14 6.16 -8.35
N ASN A 78 -17.01 5.11 -7.54
CA ASN A 78 -18.13 4.52 -6.80
C ASN A 78 -17.69 4.08 -5.39
N GLU A 79 -18.68 3.89 -4.53
CA GLU A 79 -18.49 3.55 -3.12
C GLU A 79 -18.01 2.12 -2.90
N GLU A 80 -18.34 1.19 -3.81
CA GLU A 80 -17.95 -0.22 -3.71
C GLU A 80 -16.43 -0.37 -3.83
N ASP A 81 -15.85 0.22 -4.87
CA ASP A 81 -14.42 0.24 -5.13
C ASP A 81 -13.65 0.94 -4.00
N PHE A 82 -14.18 2.09 -3.54
CA PHE A 82 -13.63 2.83 -2.42
C PHE A 82 -13.54 1.97 -1.16
N LYS A 83 -14.63 1.32 -0.75
CA LYS A 83 -14.67 0.47 0.45
C LYS A 83 -13.76 -0.73 0.32
N LYS A 84 -13.60 -1.26 -0.90
CA LYS A 84 -12.71 -2.38 -1.16
C LYS A 84 -11.25 -1.98 -0.93
N ILE A 85 -10.82 -0.82 -1.45
CA ILE A 85 -9.45 -0.33 -1.21
C ILE A 85 -9.25 0.12 0.24
N GLU A 86 -10.23 0.77 0.87
CA GLU A 86 -10.20 1.12 2.29
C GLU A 86 -9.86 -0.11 3.16
N LYS A 87 -10.61 -1.19 2.99
CA LYS A 87 -10.39 -2.44 3.73
C LYS A 87 -9.03 -3.09 3.43
N ILE A 88 -8.56 -2.98 2.18
CA ILE A 88 -7.22 -3.45 1.82
C ILE A 88 -6.16 -2.68 2.62
N LEU A 89 -6.25 -1.34 2.65
CA LEU A 89 -5.27 -0.50 3.35
C LEU A 89 -5.23 -0.74 4.86
N GLU A 90 -6.35 -1.09 5.49
CA GLU A 90 -6.40 -1.46 6.92
C GLU A 90 -5.50 -2.66 7.27
N THR A 91 -5.33 -3.59 6.32
CA THR A 91 -4.61 -4.86 6.52
C THR A 91 -3.29 -4.93 5.76
N LEU A 92 -3.04 -3.97 4.86
CA LEU A 92 -1.89 -3.94 3.96
C LEU A 92 -0.55 -4.08 4.69
N PHE A 93 -0.33 -3.30 5.75
CA PHE A 93 0.93 -3.33 6.49
C PHE A 93 1.13 -4.63 7.27
N ASP A 94 0.04 -5.22 7.77
CA ASP A 94 0.13 -6.49 8.48
C ASP A 94 0.53 -7.60 7.48
N ASN A 95 -0.11 -7.63 6.32
CA ASN A 95 0.20 -8.57 5.25
C ASN A 95 1.63 -8.39 4.71
N ALA A 96 2.09 -7.14 4.54
CA ALA A 96 3.44 -6.84 4.07
C ALA A 96 4.51 -7.39 5.01
N VAL A 97 4.32 -7.22 6.33
CA VAL A 97 5.23 -7.76 7.33
C VAL A 97 5.16 -9.30 7.37
N ASP A 98 3.97 -9.87 7.30
CA ASP A 98 3.80 -11.33 7.32
C ASP A 98 4.45 -11.98 6.09
N LEU A 99 4.36 -11.35 4.92
CA LEU A 99 5.07 -11.77 3.70
C LEU A 99 6.59 -11.69 3.84
N LEU A 100 7.11 -10.61 4.44
CA LEU A 100 8.55 -10.49 4.73
C LEU A 100 9.03 -11.63 5.65
N VAL A 101 8.26 -11.97 6.68
CA VAL A 101 8.58 -13.05 7.61
C VAL A 101 8.63 -14.40 6.89
N GLN A 102 7.60 -14.72 6.09
CA GLN A 102 7.55 -15.97 5.32
C GLN A 102 8.74 -16.08 4.34
N THR A 103 9.11 -14.97 3.72
CA THR A 103 10.26 -14.90 2.80
C THR A 103 11.57 -15.14 3.54
N MET A 104 11.75 -14.57 4.73
CA MET A 104 12.92 -14.80 5.58
C MET A 104 13.03 -16.25 6.04
N ASP A 105 11.88 -16.91 6.27
CA ASP A 105 11.80 -18.33 6.61
C ASP A 105 11.98 -19.26 5.39
N GLY A 106 12.16 -18.70 4.20
CA GLY A 106 12.45 -19.43 2.96
C GLY A 106 11.21 -19.86 2.18
N ASP A 107 10.01 -19.39 2.53
CA ASP A 107 8.78 -19.61 1.77
C ASP A 107 8.56 -18.48 0.75
N PHE A 108 8.97 -18.73 -0.49
CA PHE A 108 8.82 -17.80 -1.61
C PHE A 108 7.53 -17.98 -2.42
N ASN A 109 6.66 -18.93 -2.04
CA ASN A 109 5.44 -19.21 -2.81
C ASN A 109 4.51 -18.00 -2.85
N CYS A 110 4.58 -17.14 -1.83
CA CYS A 110 3.71 -15.98 -1.66
C CYS A 110 4.13 -14.75 -2.50
N ILE A 111 5.30 -14.80 -3.15
CA ILE A 111 5.88 -13.73 -3.98
C ILE A 111 5.85 -14.12 -5.48
N ARG A 112 5.44 -15.35 -5.80
CA ARG A 112 5.59 -15.96 -7.12
C ARG A 112 4.71 -15.36 -8.22
N ASP A 113 3.65 -14.65 -7.87
CA ASP A 113 2.67 -14.07 -8.81
C ASP A 113 2.82 -12.54 -8.96
N ILE A 114 3.97 -11.98 -8.60
CA ILE A 114 4.25 -10.56 -8.76
C ILE A 114 4.55 -10.25 -10.24
N PRO A 115 3.82 -9.33 -10.88
CA PRO A 115 4.20 -8.87 -12.22
C PRO A 115 5.59 -8.24 -12.17
N ASN A 116 6.45 -8.57 -13.13
CA ASN A 116 7.75 -7.90 -13.27
C ASN A 116 7.50 -6.39 -13.39
N ILE A 117 8.04 -5.62 -12.44
CA ILE A 117 8.22 -4.19 -12.57
C ILE A 117 9.59 -4.02 -13.26
N ASP A 118 9.62 -4.27 -14.57
CA ASP A 118 10.76 -3.91 -15.43
C ASP A 118 10.18 -3.19 -16.65
N ASP A 119 10.27 -1.85 -16.63
CA ASP A 119 10.64 -0.99 -17.76
C ASP A 119 11.23 0.34 -17.26
#